data_AF-A0A1F4K7X7-F1
#
_entry.id   AF-A0A1F4K7X7-F1
#
_cell.length_a   1.000
_cell.length_b   1.000
_cell.length_c   1.000
_cell.angle_alpha   90.00
_cell.angle_beta   90.00
_cell.angle_gamma   90.00
#
_symmetry.space_group_name_H-M   'P 1'
#
loop_
_entity.id
_entity.type
_entity.pdbx_description
1 polymer ?
#
loop_
_entity_poly.entity_id
_entity_poly.type
_entity_poly.pdbx_seq_one_letter_code
_entity_poly.pdbx_strand_id
1 'polypeptide(L)'
;MVAITATNSATPSPQAALGRARVEQARREADQAEANAQSLRSRADAAELEAQNSQERAREVAQRNRQSDPTYTPQLNASKSEVPQKTQEFLVNLYSASEQKFAASGNPLKTYPNAAPVRNTQGQATGRIVNLST
;
A
#
# COMPACT_ATOMS: atom_id res chain seq x y z
N MET A 1 -23.09 -74.08 -55.07
CA MET A 1 -23.66 -73.04 -54.18
C MET A 1 -22.49 -72.35 -53.49
N VAL A 2 -22.27 -71.06 -53.75
CA VAL A 2 -21.19 -70.27 -53.14
C VAL A 2 -21.84 -69.26 -52.20
N ALA A 3 -21.60 -69.41 -50.91
CA ALA A 3 -22.09 -68.51 -49.89
C ALA A 3 -21.27 -67.20 -49.96
N ILE A 4 -21.92 -66.12 -50.37
CA ILE A 4 -21.36 -64.77 -50.28
C ILE A 4 -21.55 -64.33 -48.83
N THR A 5 -20.52 -64.55 -48.02
CA THR A 5 -20.45 -64.00 -46.67
C THR A 5 -20.33 -62.48 -46.79
N ALA A 6 -21.42 -61.76 -46.47
CA ALA A 6 -21.42 -60.31 -46.36
C ALA A 6 -20.62 -59.91 -45.12
N THR A 7 -19.35 -59.56 -45.30
CA THR A 7 -18.56 -58.86 -44.28
C THR A 7 -19.13 -57.45 -44.15
N ASN A 8 -19.96 -57.22 -43.14
CA ASN A 8 -20.40 -55.89 -42.70
C ASN A 8 -19.16 -55.09 -42.27
N SER A 9 -18.50 -54.41 -43.21
CA SER A 9 -17.53 -53.37 -42.94
C SER A 9 -18.30 -52.11 -42.50
N ALA A 10 -18.71 -52.09 -41.23
CA ALA A 10 -19.09 -50.86 -40.54
C ALA A 10 -17.83 -50.00 -40.31
N THR A 11 -17.20 -49.55 -41.40
CA THR A 11 -16.10 -48.60 -41.36
C THR A 11 -16.73 -47.24 -41.03
N PRO A 12 -16.43 -46.63 -39.87
CA PRO A 12 -16.94 -45.30 -39.58
C PRO A 12 -16.50 -44.35 -40.70
N SER A 13 -17.45 -43.61 -41.28
CA SER A 13 -17.14 -42.66 -42.32
C SER A 13 -16.15 -41.60 -41.77
N PRO A 14 -15.18 -41.12 -42.58
CA PRO A 14 -14.22 -40.12 -42.13
C PRO A 14 -14.89 -38.83 -41.63
N GLN A 15 -16.12 -38.54 -42.09
CA GLN A 15 -16.96 -37.45 -41.59
C GLN A 15 -17.42 -37.68 -40.13
N ALA A 16 -17.74 -38.91 -39.73
CA ALA A 16 -18.09 -39.25 -38.36
C ALA A 16 -16.88 -39.19 -37.42
N ALA A 17 -15.69 -39.56 -37.89
CA ALA A 17 -14.44 -39.43 -37.15
C ALA A 17 -14.07 -37.95 -36.88
N LEU A 18 -14.21 -37.07 -37.88
CA LEU A 18 -14.00 -35.63 -37.72
C LEU A 18 -15.01 -34.99 -36.75
N GLY A 19 -16.27 -35.42 -36.78
CA GLY A 19 -17.28 -34.96 -35.84
C GLY A 19 -16.94 -35.31 -34.39
N ARG A 20 -16.49 -36.55 -34.13
CA ARG A 20 -16.05 -36.97 -32.78
C ARG A 20 -14.83 -36.19 -32.29
N ALA A 21 -13.83 -36.00 -33.15
CA ALA A 21 -12.63 -35.24 -32.79
C ALA A 21 -12.95 -33.79 -32.39
N ARG A 22 -13.89 -33.13 -33.09
CA ARG A 22 -14.34 -31.77 -32.73
C ARG A 22 -15.08 -31.73 -31.39
N VAL A 23 -15.91 -32.72 -31.10
CA VAL A 23 -16.63 -32.80 -29.81
C VAL A 23 -15.65 -33.04 -28.66
N GLU A 24 -14.67 -33.91 -28.83
CA GLU A 24 -13.63 -34.16 -27.82
C GLU A 24 -12.73 -32.94 -27.60
N GLN A 25 -12.40 -32.20 -28.66
CA GLN A 25 -11.71 -30.93 -28.54
C GLN A 25 -12.55 -29.90 -27.75
N ALA A 26 -13.82 -29.72 -28.12
CA ALA A 26 -14.72 -28.79 -27.44
C ALA A 26 -14.90 -29.15 -25.95
N ARG A 27 -14.94 -30.44 -25.60
CA ARG A 27 -14.98 -30.89 -24.21
C ARG A 27 -13.74 -30.47 -23.43
N ARG A 28 -12.54 -30.71 -23.98
CA ARG A 28 -11.29 -30.30 -23.32
C ARG A 28 -11.21 -28.79 -23.13
N GLU A 29 -11.65 -28.02 -24.13
CA GLU A 29 -11.72 -26.55 -24.03
C GLU A 29 -12.71 -26.11 -22.95
N ALA A 30 -13.88 -26.75 -22.85
CA ALA A 30 -14.86 -26.49 -21.81
C ALA A 30 -14.32 -26.83 -20.41
N ASP A 31 -13.71 -28.01 -20.23
CA ASP A 31 -13.12 -28.43 -18.95
C ASP A 31 -12.02 -27.46 -18.49
N GLN A 32 -11.19 -26.98 -19.44
CA GLN A 32 -10.16 -26.00 -19.15
C GLN A 32 -10.74 -24.63 -18.78
N ALA A 33 -11.80 -24.20 -19.46
CA ALA A 33 -12.49 -22.96 -19.15
C ALA A 33 -13.15 -23.02 -17.76
N GLU A 34 -13.78 -24.14 -17.41
CA GLU A 34 -14.37 -24.35 -16.08
C GLU A 34 -13.31 -24.32 -14.97
N ALA A 35 -12.19 -25.02 -15.16
CA ALA A 35 -11.09 -25.00 -14.20
C ALA A 35 -10.53 -23.57 -13.99
N ASN A 36 -10.40 -22.81 -15.08
CA ASN A 36 -9.95 -21.42 -15.00
C ASN A 36 -10.97 -20.52 -14.30
N ALA A 37 -12.27 -20.68 -14.61
CA ALA A 37 -13.34 -19.94 -13.95
C ALA A 37 -13.39 -20.23 -12.44
N GLN A 38 -13.23 -21.49 -12.04
CA GLN A 38 -13.16 -21.88 -10.63
C GLN A 38 -11.94 -21.27 -9.92
N SER A 39 -10.77 -21.27 -10.58
CA SER A 39 -9.55 -20.63 -10.07
C SER A 39 -9.70 -19.11 -9.92
N LEU A 40 -10.32 -18.45 -10.89
CA LEU A 40 -10.59 -17.01 -10.81
C LEU A 40 -11.57 -16.69 -9.69
N ARG A 41 -12.61 -17.51 -9.51
CA ARG A 41 -13.59 -17.33 -8.44
C ARG A 41 -12.95 -17.49 -7.06
N SER A 42 -12.15 -18.53 -6.86
CA SER A 42 -11.45 -18.72 -5.57
C SER A 42 -10.47 -17.59 -5.25
N ARG A 43 -9.78 -17.04 -6.26
CA ARG A 43 -8.94 -15.84 -6.10
C ARG A 43 -9.75 -14.60 -5.74
N ALA A 44 -10.91 -14.41 -6.38
CA ALA A 44 -11.80 -13.30 -6.07
C ALA A 44 -12.33 -13.39 -4.63
N ASP A 45 -12.79 -14.58 -4.20
CA ASP A 45 -13.27 -14.82 -2.85
C ASP A 45 -12.17 -14.56 -1.79
N ALA A 46 -10.94 -15.00 -2.06
CA ALA A 46 -9.80 -14.75 -1.19
C ALA A 46 -9.45 -13.26 -1.09
N ALA A 47 -9.45 -12.54 -2.22
CA ALA A 47 -9.19 -11.11 -2.26
C ALA A 47 -10.30 -10.31 -1.54
N GLU A 48 -11.56 -10.73 -1.67
CA GLU A 48 -12.69 -10.12 -0.98
C GLU A 48 -12.56 -10.29 0.53
N LEU A 49 -12.20 -11.49 1.00
CA LEU A 49 -11.96 -11.75 2.42
C LEU A 49 -10.78 -10.92 2.96
N GLU A 50 -9.70 -10.79 2.20
CA GLU A 50 -8.57 -9.93 2.57
C GLU A 50 -8.97 -8.45 2.65
N ALA A 51 -9.75 -7.98 1.67
CA ALA A 51 -10.27 -6.60 1.66
C ALA A 51 -11.14 -6.33 2.89
N GLN A 52 -12.07 -7.23 3.22
CA GLN A 52 -12.92 -7.13 4.42
C GLN A 52 -12.07 -7.06 5.69
N ASN A 53 -11.12 -7.99 5.87
CA ASN A 53 -10.21 -8.00 7.01
C ASN A 53 -9.37 -6.70 7.11
N SER A 54 -8.89 -6.19 5.97
CA SER A 54 -8.12 -4.93 5.95
C SER A 54 -8.98 -3.73 6.35
N GLN A 55 -10.25 -3.71 5.94
CA GLN A 55 -11.20 -2.65 6.28
C GLN A 55 -11.54 -2.70 7.77
N GLU A 56 -11.75 -3.88 8.34
CA GLU A 56 -11.97 -4.06 9.78
C GLU A 56 -10.76 -3.59 10.59
N ARG A 57 -9.55 -4.00 10.21
CA ARG A 57 -8.31 -3.53 10.84
C ARG A 57 -8.15 -2.01 10.73
N ALA A 58 -8.47 -1.42 9.58
CA ALA A 58 -8.41 0.03 9.41
C ALA A 58 -9.41 0.75 10.33
N ARG A 59 -10.62 0.21 10.49
CA ARG A 59 -11.61 0.73 11.44
C ARG A 59 -11.14 0.58 12.89
N GLU A 60 -10.54 -0.56 13.25
CA GLU A 60 -10.01 -0.80 14.58
C GLU A 60 -8.86 0.16 14.90
N VAL A 61 -7.90 0.35 13.99
CA VAL A 61 -6.81 1.32 14.14
C VAL A 61 -7.37 2.74 14.24
N ALA A 62 -8.36 3.10 13.43
CA ALA A 62 -9.01 4.40 13.52
C ALA A 62 -9.73 4.62 14.86
N GLN A 63 -10.37 3.58 15.42
CA GLN A 63 -10.99 3.63 16.74
C GLN A 63 -9.95 3.70 17.86
N ARG A 64 -8.88 2.90 17.79
CA ARG A 64 -7.75 2.97 18.73
C ARG A 64 -7.09 4.34 18.71
N ASN A 65 -6.90 4.96 17.55
CA ASN A 65 -6.39 6.34 17.44
C ASN A 65 -7.36 7.40 18.01
N ARG A 66 -8.67 7.11 18.08
CA ARG A 66 -9.64 7.99 18.76
C ARG A 66 -9.68 7.75 20.27
N GLN A 67 -9.41 6.52 20.72
CA GLN A 67 -9.32 6.16 22.14
C GLN A 67 -7.92 6.39 22.73
N SER A 68 -6.89 6.60 21.91
CA SER A 68 -5.56 7.00 22.35
C SER A 68 -5.60 8.43 22.89
N ASP A 69 -5.94 8.48 24.17
CA ASP A 69 -5.58 9.50 25.13
C ASP A 69 -6.17 10.92 24.91
N PRO A 70 -7.25 11.29 25.64
CA PRO A 70 -7.75 12.66 25.63
C PRO A 70 -6.70 13.68 26.12
N THR A 71 -5.62 13.23 26.76
CA THR A 71 -4.49 14.07 27.18
C THR A 71 -3.71 14.67 26.00
N TYR A 72 -3.70 14.01 24.83
CA TYR A 72 -2.95 14.46 23.64
C TYR A 72 -3.83 14.95 22.48
N THR A 73 -5.14 14.69 22.53
CA THR A 73 -6.10 15.21 21.53
C THR A 73 -6.21 16.75 21.43
N PRO A 74 -6.08 17.57 22.50
CA PRO A 74 -6.14 19.03 22.33
C PRO A 74 -4.95 19.58 21.53
N GLN A 75 -3.81 18.89 21.46
CA GLN A 75 -2.63 19.36 20.72
C GLN A 75 -2.77 19.18 19.20
N LEU A 76 -3.47 18.14 18.74
CA LEU A 76 -3.70 17.93 17.32
C LEU A 76 -4.85 18.78 16.76
N ASN A 77 -5.90 19.05 17.55
CA ASN A 77 -6.98 19.96 17.13
C ASN A 77 -6.63 21.45 17.32
N ALA A 78 -5.76 21.81 18.26
CA ALA A 78 -5.19 23.17 18.34
C ALA A 78 -4.26 23.50 17.14
N SER A 79 -3.87 22.49 16.34
CA SER A 79 -3.08 22.68 15.13
C SER A 79 -3.91 23.18 13.93
N LYS A 80 -5.25 23.26 14.03
CA LYS A 80 -6.04 24.14 13.15
C LYS A 80 -5.94 25.57 13.67
N SER A 81 -4.75 26.12 13.45
CA SER A 81 -4.40 27.55 13.41
C SER A 81 -5.57 28.50 13.73
N GLU A 82 -5.72 28.80 15.01
CA GLU A 82 -6.42 30.00 15.50
C GLU A 82 -5.49 31.22 15.42
N VAL A 83 -4.48 31.17 14.55
CA VAL A 83 -3.59 32.29 14.28
C VAL A 83 -4.26 33.08 13.18
N PRO A 84 -4.86 34.26 13.47
CA PRO A 84 -5.49 35.10 12.46
C PRO A 84 -4.52 35.25 11.28
N GLN A 85 -5.00 35.27 10.03
CA GLN A 85 -4.14 35.36 8.85
C GLN A 85 -3.08 36.48 8.97
N LYS A 86 -3.43 37.59 9.62
CA LYS A 86 -2.51 38.69 9.95
C LYS A 86 -1.31 38.28 10.79
N THR A 87 -1.47 37.36 11.73
CA THR A 87 -0.40 36.86 12.58
C THR A 87 0.48 35.86 11.83
N GLN A 88 -0.08 35.07 10.91
CA GLN A 88 0.71 34.26 9.97
C GLN A 88 1.54 35.14 9.04
N GLU A 89 0.94 36.17 8.44
CA GLU A 89 1.66 37.16 7.62
C GLU A 89 2.74 37.88 8.41
N PHE A 90 2.46 38.27 9.65
CA PHE A 90 3.45 38.88 10.54
C PHE A 90 4.64 37.95 10.79
N LEU A 91 4.40 36.66 11.09
CA LEU A 91 5.46 35.69 11.33
C LEU A 91 6.29 35.42 10.07
N VAL A 92 5.65 35.34 8.91
CA VAL A 92 6.34 35.19 7.61
C VAL A 92 7.21 36.41 7.31
N ASN A 93 6.69 37.63 7.55
CA ASN A 93 7.44 38.87 7.35
C ASN A 93 8.59 39.03 8.35
N LEU A 94 8.41 38.58 9.60
CA LEU A 94 9.47 38.56 10.61
C LEU A 94 10.57 37.56 10.22
N TYR A 95 10.18 36.37 9.76
CA TYR A 95 11.11 35.34 9.33
C TYR A 95 11.94 35.82 8.13
N SER A 96 11.32 36.36 7.08
CA SER A 96 12.01 36.87 5.90
C SER A 96 12.94 38.06 6.22
N ALA A 97 12.53 38.95 7.13
CA ALA A 97 13.39 40.03 7.62
C ALA A 97 14.58 39.51 8.46
N SER A 98 14.38 38.39 9.18
CA SER A 98 15.41 37.77 10.03
C SER A 98 16.37 36.87 9.25
N GLU A 99 15.94 36.22 8.16
CA GLU A 99 16.79 35.37 7.32
C GLU A 99 17.98 36.15 6.77
N GLN A 100 17.79 37.41 6.38
CA GLN A 100 18.87 38.29 5.95
C GLN A 100 19.94 38.48 7.04
N LYS A 101 19.54 38.43 8.33
CA LYS A 101 20.44 38.54 9.48
C LYS A 101 21.08 37.19 9.84
N PHE A 102 20.36 36.08 9.73
CA PHE A 102 20.91 34.72 9.95
C PHE A 102 21.89 34.29 8.86
N ALA A 103 21.66 34.71 7.60
CA ALA A 103 22.62 34.53 6.51
C ALA A 103 23.88 35.39 6.73
N ALA A 104 23.73 36.61 7.26
CA ALA A 104 24.85 37.51 7.53
C ALA A 104 25.69 37.09 8.75
N SER A 105 25.09 36.50 9.80
CA SER A 105 25.81 36.11 11.02
C SER A 105 26.33 34.66 11.00
N GLY A 106 26.00 33.88 9.97
CA GLY A 106 26.24 32.45 9.93
C GLY A 106 25.35 31.71 10.93
N ASN A 107 24.71 30.64 10.48
CA ASN A 107 23.93 29.77 11.36
C ASN A 107 24.83 29.23 12.49
N PRO A 108 24.54 29.52 13.79
CA PRO A 108 25.35 29.05 14.90
C PRO A 108 25.26 27.53 15.09
N LEU A 109 24.29 26.87 14.44
CA LEU A 109 24.14 25.41 14.41
C LEU A 109 25.06 24.79 13.36
N LYS A 110 26.36 25.07 13.42
CA LYS A 110 27.34 24.36 12.60
C LYS A 110 27.45 22.92 13.12
N THR A 111 27.12 21.96 12.27
CA THR A 111 27.27 20.54 12.51
C THR A 111 28.74 20.16 12.57
N TYR A 112 29.29 20.13 13.79
CA TYR A 112 30.58 19.50 14.02
C TYR A 112 30.32 18.14 14.68
N PRO A 113 30.52 17.01 13.97
CA PRO A 113 30.35 15.67 14.57
C PRO A 113 31.28 15.42 15.78
N ASN A 114 32.31 16.26 15.94
CA ASN A 114 33.26 16.24 17.05
C ASN A 114 33.02 17.37 18.09
N ALA A 115 31.85 18.01 18.11
CA ALA A 115 31.56 19.07 19.08
C ALA A 115 31.54 18.53 20.53
N ALA A 116 31.99 19.37 21.46
CA ALA A 116 31.94 19.07 22.89
C ALA A 116 30.48 18.83 23.34
N PRO A 117 30.24 17.90 24.29
CA PRO A 117 28.92 17.68 24.83
C PRO A 117 28.34 18.96 25.45
N VAL A 118 27.05 19.20 25.21
CA VAL A 118 26.30 20.25 25.89
C VAL A 118 26.28 19.89 27.37
N ARG A 119 26.55 20.89 28.22
CA ARG A 119 26.53 20.74 29.69
C ARG A 119 25.38 21.53 30.27
N ASN A 120 24.74 21.00 31.31
CA ASN A 120 23.74 21.72 32.07
C ASN A 120 24.40 22.78 32.99
N THR A 121 23.58 23.60 33.64
CA THR A 121 24.01 24.63 34.61
C THR A 121 24.76 24.06 35.82
N GLN A 122 24.72 22.74 36.02
CA GLN A 122 25.42 22.00 37.07
C GLN A 122 26.72 21.36 36.55
N GLY A 123 27.12 21.66 35.31
CA GLY A 123 28.37 21.19 34.69
C GLY A 123 28.33 19.75 34.17
N GLN A 124 27.20 19.05 34.29
CA GLN A 124 27.03 17.67 33.82
C GLN A 124 26.77 17.65 32.31
N ALA A 125 27.45 16.75 31.59
CA ALA A 125 27.25 16.57 30.15
C ALA A 125 25.89 15.90 29.87
N THR A 126 24.99 16.59 29.18
CA THR A 126 23.62 16.12 28.89
C THR A 126 23.48 15.50 27.50
N GLY A 127 24.51 15.56 26.66
CA GLY A 127 24.51 14.93 25.34
C GLY A 127 25.17 15.79 24.26
N ARG A 128 25.00 15.41 22.99
CA ARG A 128 25.50 16.15 21.84
C ARG A 128 24.34 16.50 20.91
N ILE A 129 24.35 17.70 20.36
CA ILE A 129 23.38 18.11 19.33
C ILE A 129 23.97 17.73 17.97
N VAL A 130 23.30 16.82 17.27
CA VAL A 130 23.61 16.45 15.88
C VAL A 130 22.45 16.90 15.00
N ASN A 131 22.73 17.65 13.93
CA ASN A 131 21.73 17.96 12.93
C ASN A 131 21.75 16.84 11.88
N LEU A 132 20.66 16.09 11.80
CA LEU A 132 20.46 15.02 10.82
C LEU A 132 19.76 15.61 9.60
N SER A 133 20.47 16.42 8.81
CA SER A 133 19.99 16.77 7.47
C SER A 133 20.40 15.64 6.51
N THR A 134 19.45 14.76 6.18
CA THR A 134 19.53 13.82 5.04
C THR A 134 18.93 14.46 3.80
#